data_AF-A0A2S7Q760-F1
#
_entry.id   AF-A0A2S7Q760-F1
#
_cell.length_a   1.000
_cell.length_b   1.000
_cell.length_c   1.000
_cell.angle_alpha   90.00
_cell.angle_beta   90.00
_cell.angle_gamma   90.00
#
_symmetry.space_group_name_H-M   'P 1'
#
loop_
_entity.id
_entity.type
_entity.pdbx_description
1 polymer ?
#
loop_
_entity_poly.entity_id
_entity_poly.type
_entity_poly.pdbx_seq_one_letter_code
_entity_poly.pdbx_strand_id
1 'polypeptide(L)'
;MKLLSVAATVVAFIKSASALATYSPGPTYSVGIPPATAAAGAGNIYLQLSAPDTYQWVGLGIGSRMAGATIFVMYSDGKGNVTVSGRDGGQGHVEPSLDAKWDVRLLEGSGVVDGVMRGNVLCTNCPLLSTTSTSSQWIAAWAEGKAIDSTEGDYSINQHNDNSYRQFTYDLTQARIESDSNPFISTAATSSSGSASASQPTSVGAAENQNLGSTIHAYDIAHGTIMGLVMVVVFPLGALSMVVWGKAWVHGFVQLAGLGLLVVGFGLGVRLADLKDYLFTTPAKTHTIFGLIIFILFLLQPLIGLYHHHTYKRELKRGVPGYVHIWYGRVIIVLGIVNGGLGLKLAGNSRTGMIVYGVLAGVVGGLYVEVWAWRGRGRGRKEEGKGVRKKGEGKSDRAS
;
A
#
# COMPACT_ATOMS: atom_id res chain seq x y z
N MET A 1 -14.37 -54.91 53.54
CA MET A 1 -15.04 -54.82 52.23
C MET A 1 -14.77 -53.44 51.65
N LYS A 2 -14.11 -53.38 50.49
CA LYS A 2 -13.73 -52.14 49.79
C LYS A 2 -14.97 -51.58 49.07
N LEU A 3 -15.42 -50.38 49.41
CA LEU A 3 -16.39 -49.62 48.62
C LEU A 3 -15.60 -48.78 47.60
N LEU A 4 -15.67 -49.19 46.34
CA LEU A 4 -15.14 -48.45 45.19
C LEU A 4 -15.99 -47.19 44.95
N SER A 5 -15.34 -46.03 44.92
CA SER A 5 -15.93 -44.78 44.46
C SER A 5 -15.87 -44.74 42.93
N VAL A 6 -17.04 -44.79 42.28
CA VAL A 6 -17.17 -44.59 40.83
C VAL A 6 -17.39 -43.10 40.59
N ALA A 7 -16.34 -42.38 40.21
CA ALA A 7 -16.47 -41.02 39.69
C ALA A 7 -16.83 -41.11 38.20
N ALA A 8 -18.10 -40.83 37.86
CA ALA A 8 -18.52 -40.64 36.49
C ALA A 8 -18.17 -39.20 36.06
N THR A 9 -17.16 -39.06 35.21
CA THR A 9 -16.85 -37.79 34.53
C THR A 9 -17.89 -37.55 33.44
N VAL A 10 -18.82 -36.63 33.69
CA VAL A 10 -19.68 -36.06 32.65
C VAL A 10 -18.84 -35.07 31.85
N VAL A 11 -18.30 -35.51 30.72
CA VAL A 11 -17.75 -34.60 29.71
C VAL A 11 -18.93 -33.95 29.01
N ALA A 12 -19.28 -32.73 29.42
CA ALA A 12 -20.18 -31.89 28.66
C ALA A 12 -19.49 -31.53 27.33
N PHE A 13 -19.88 -32.19 26.24
CA PHE A 13 -19.56 -31.73 24.90
C PHE A 13 -20.27 -30.40 24.68
N ILE A 14 -19.55 -29.28 24.84
CA ILE A 14 -19.98 -28.00 24.30
C ILE A 14 -20.08 -28.22 22.79
N LYS A 15 -21.30 -28.31 22.24
CA LYS A 15 -21.49 -28.27 20.80
C LYS A 15 -20.97 -26.91 20.34
N SER A 16 -19.79 -26.87 19.73
CA SER A 16 -19.30 -25.70 19.02
C SER A 16 -20.37 -25.32 18.00
N ALA A 17 -20.80 -24.06 18.01
CA ALA A 17 -21.72 -23.56 17.00
C ALA A 17 -21.08 -23.78 15.63
N SER A 18 -21.82 -24.43 14.72
CA SER A 18 -21.39 -24.55 13.33
C SER A 18 -21.49 -23.19 12.67
N ALA A 19 -20.37 -22.71 12.13
CA ALA A 19 -20.31 -21.43 11.48
C ALA A 19 -19.25 -21.41 10.38
N LEU A 20 -19.54 -20.60 9.35
CA LEU A 20 -18.57 -20.22 8.34
C LEU A 20 -17.95 -18.88 8.74
N ALA A 21 -16.63 -18.76 8.69
CA ALA A 21 -16.02 -17.44 8.77
C ALA A 21 -16.20 -16.74 7.41
N THR A 22 -16.67 -15.49 7.41
CA THR A 22 -17.07 -14.78 6.20
C THR A 22 -16.44 -13.38 6.12
N TYR A 23 -16.01 -13.00 4.92
CA TYR A 23 -15.46 -11.69 4.58
C TYR A 23 -16.26 -11.06 3.43
N SER A 24 -16.65 -9.79 3.54
CA SER A 24 -17.66 -9.18 2.65
C SER A 24 -17.53 -7.68 2.26
N PRO A 25 -16.33 -7.08 2.14
CA PRO A 25 -16.14 -5.94 1.23
C PRO A 25 -15.90 -6.38 -0.24
N GLY A 26 -16.83 -6.05 -1.13
CA GLY A 26 -16.80 -6.48 -2.55
C GLY A 26 -17.48 -7.85 -2.72
N PRO A 27 -16.84 -8.84 -3.37
CA PRO A 27 -17.30 -10.22 -3.33
C PRO A 27 -17.35 -10.77 -1.89
N THR A 28 -18.21 -11.75 -1.67
CA THR A 28 -18.32 -12.48 -0.40
C THR A 28 -17.52 -13.77 -0.46
N TYR A 29 -16.71 -13.99 0.57
CA TYR A 29 -15.88 -15.17 0.72
C TYR A 29 -16.18 -15.83 2.05
N SER A 30 -16.38 -17.15 2.05
CA SER A 30 -16.63 -17.91 3.27
C SER A 30 -15.70 -19.12 3.36
N VAL A 31 -15.28 -19.48 4.58
CA VAL A 31 -14.46 -20.66 4.86
C VAL A 31 -15.08 -21.52 5.97
N GLY A 32 -15.06 -22.83 5.75
CA GLY A 32 -15.47 -23.86 6.70
C GLY A 32 -14.40 -24.95 6.85
N ILE A 33 -14.09 -25.28 8.10
CA ILE A 33 -13.07 -26.27 8.48
C ILE A 33 -13.78 -27.42 9.21
N PRO A 34 -13.74 -28.65 8.66
CA PRO A 34 -14.25 -29.84 9.33
C PRO A 34 -13.57 -30.09 10.68
N PRO A 35 -14.24 -30.76 11.62
CA PRO A 35 -13.63 -31.10 12.92
C PRO A 35 -12.34 -31.93 12.78
N ALA A 36 -12.29 -32.84 11.80
CA ALA A 36 -11.10 -33.65 11.54
C ALA A 36 -9.91 -32.80 11.07
N THR A 37 -10.13 -31.87 10.13
CA THR A 37 -9.10 -30.92 9.67
C THR A 37 -8.63 -30.01 10.81
N ALA A 38 -9.58 -29.50 11.61
CA ALA A 38 -9.26 -28.66 12.76
C ALA A 38 -8.36 -29.38 13.77
N ALA A 39 -8.62 -30.67 14.03
CA ALA A 39 -7.84 -31.49 14.95
C ALA A 39 -6.48 -31.92 14.39
N ALA A 40 -6.41 -32.27 13.10
CA ALA A 40 -5.19 -32.76 12.45
C ALA A 40 -4.25 -31.62 12.00
N GLY A 41 -4.76 -30.40 11.85
CA GLY A 41 -4.01 -29.25 11.32
C GLY A 41 -3.90 -29.22 9.79
N ALA A 42 -4.37 -30.26 9.10
CA ALA A 42 -4.41 -30.37 7.65
C ALA A 42 -5.57 -31.28 7.20
N GLY A 43 -6.04 -31.10 5.97
CA GLY A 43 -7.15 -31.87 5.39
C GLY A 43 -8.11 -30.99 4.60
N ASN A 44 -9.34 -31.48 4.42
CA ASN A 44 -10.37 -30.82 3.64
C ASN A 44 -10.71 -29.44 4.20
N ILE A 45 -10.85 -28.46 3.30
CA ILE A 45 -11.41 -27.15 3.58
C ILE A 45 -12.52 -26.84 2.58
N TYR A 46 -13.55 -26.16 3.05
CA TYR A 46 -14.69 -25.74 2.24
C TYR A 46 -14.65 -24.23 2.08
N LEU A 47 -14.76 -23.75 0.85
CA LEU A 47 -14.75 -22.34 0.51
C LEU A 47 -15.99 -21.99 -0.30
N GLN A 48 -16.55 -20.80 -0.11
CA GLN A 48 -17.52 -20.24 -1.04
C GLN A 48 -17.01 -18.89 -1.54
N LEU A 49 -17.00 -18.73 -2.86
CA LEU A 49 -16.81 -17.45 -3.52
C LEU A 49 -18.17 -17.03 -4.09
N SER A 50 -18.65 -15.84 -3.74
CA SER A 50 -19.95 -15.33 -4.21
C SER A 50 -19.81 -13.87 -4.64
N ALA A 51 -20.21 -13.57 -5.87
CA ALA A 51 -20.07 -12.23 -6.44
C ALA A 51 -21.17 -11.94 -7.46
N PRO A 52 -21.63 -10.68 -7.60
CA PRO A 52 -22.38 -10.26 -8.78
C PRO A 52 -21.72 -10.68 -10.10
N ASP A 53 -22.51 -11.03 -11.11
CA ASP A 53 -22.04 -11.38 -12.46
C ASP A 53 -21.46 -10.19 -13.25
N THR A 54 -21.51 -8.97 -12.67
CA THR A 54 -20.76 -7.80 -13.14
C THR A 54 -19.25 -7.93 -12.94
N TYR A 55 -18.80 -8.85 -12.09
CA TYR A 55 -17.39 -9.18 -11.93
C TYR A 55 -16.95 -10.10 -13.06
N GLN A 56 -15.88 -9.70 -13.77
CA GLN A 56 -15.26 -10.53 -14.80
C GLN A 56 -14.63 -11.80 -14.18
N TRP A 57 -13.98 -11.63 -13.03
CA TRP A 57 -13.44 -12.72 -12.22
C TRP A 57 -13.28 -12.25 -10.77
N VAL A 58 -13.31 -13.18 -9.83
CA VAL A 58 -13.01 -12.96 -8.40
C VAL A 58 -12.03 -14.00 -7.89
N GLY A 59 -11.26 -13.65 -6.87
CA GLY A 59 -10.18 -14.47 -6.36
C GLY A 59 -10.04 -14.38 -4.84
N LEU A 60 -9.79 -15.54 -4.22
CA LEU A 60 -9.50 -15.69 -2.79
C LEU A 60 -8.14 -16.37 -2.64
N GLY A 61 -7.28 -15.92 -1.75
CA GLY A 61 -5.97 -16.52 -1.55
C GLY A 61 -5.65 -16.79 -0.08
N ILE A 62 -5.09 -17.97 0.20
CA ILE A 62 -4.48 -18.29 1.50
C ILE A 62 -3.05 -17.75 1.49
N GLY A 63 -2.75 -16.82 2.40
CA GLY A 63 -1.47 -16.13 2.48
C GLY A 63 -1.64 -14.63 2.72
N SER A 64 -0.56 -13.96 3.11
CA SER A 64 -0.58 -12.50 3.35
C SER A 64 -0.41 -11.66 2.09
N ARG A 65 0.03 -12.26 0.98
CA ARG A 65 0.34 -11.57 -0.28
C ARG A 65 0.22 -12.54 -1.46
N MET A 66 0.21 -12.03 -2.69
CA MET A 66 0.11 -12.85 -3.89
C MET A 66 1.28 -13.84 -4.03
N ALA A 67 2.52 -13.41 -3.73
CA ALA A 67 3.69 -14.29 -3.78
C ALA A 67 3.54 -15.45 -2.78
N GLY A 68 3.66 -16.69 -3.28
CA GLY A 68 3.55 -17.92 -2.50
C GLY A 68 2.16 -18.25 -1.96
N ALA A 69 1.12 -17.48 -2.32
CA ALA A 69 -0.25 -17.78 -1.90
C ALA A 69 -0.87 -18.93 -2.69
N THR A 70 -1.81 -19.61 -2.04
CA THR A 70 -2.75 -20.53 -2.69
C THR A 70 -3.98 -19.78 -3.13
N ILE A 71 -4.14 -19.51 -4.43
CA ILE A 71 -5.18 -18.60 -4.95
C ILE A 71 -6.27 -19.38 -5.69
N PHE A 72 -7.51 -19.25 -5.24
CA PHE A 72 -8.70 -19.75 -5.91
C PHE A 72 -9.28 -18.64 -6.78
N VAL A 73 -9.37 -18.86 -8.08
CA VAL A 73 -9.96 -17.92 -9.04
C VAL A 73 -11.30 -18.49 -9.52
N MET A 74 -12.33 -17.65 -9.58
CA MET A 74 -13.66 -17.97 -10.08
C MET A 74 -14.12 -16.98 -11.16
N TYR A 75 -14.75 -17.49 -12.22
CA TYR A 75 -15.47 -16.74 -13.26
C TYR A 75 -16.57 -17.62 -13.88
N SER A 76 -17.40 -17.08 -14.77
CA SER A 76 -18.48 -17.84 -15.41
C SER A 76 -17.96 -18.90 -16.39
N ASP A 77 -18.71 -19.98 -16.57
CA ASP A 77 -18.42 -20.98 -17.61
C ASP A 77 -19.14 -20.70 -18.94
N GLY A 78 -19.96 -19.65 -19.00
CA GLY A 78 -20.81 -19.30 -20.15
C GLY A 78 -22.05 -20.19 -20.35
N LYS A 79 -22.32 -21.13 -19.44
CA LYS A 79 -23.41 -22.12 -19.52
C LYS A 79 -24.32 -22.10 -18.29
N GLY A 80 -24.27 -21.02 -17.51
CA GLY A 80 -25.04 -20.86 -16.27
C GLY A 80 -24.35 -21.45 -15.04
N ASN A 81 -23.08 -21.85 -15.16
CA ASN A 81 -22.26 -22.29 -14.05
C ASN A 81 -21.00 -21.42 -13.91
N VAL A 82 -20.10 -21.81 -13.00
CA VAL A 82 -18.82 -21.16 -12.77
C VAL A 82 -17.67 -22.12 -12.97
N THR A 83 -16.53 -21.59 -13.41
CA THR A 83 -15.24 -22.27 -13.41
C THR A 83 -14.45 -21.81 -12.20
N VAL A 84 -13.85 -22.76 -11.47
CA VAL A 84 -12.96 -22.47 -10.34
C VAL A 84 -11.65 -23.21 -10.52
N SER A 85 -10.54 -22.52 -10.25
CA SER A 85 -9.19 -23.08 -10.33
C SER A 85 -8.34 -22.69 -9.12
N GLY A 86 -7.48 -23.61 -8.66
CA GLY A 86 -6.38 -23.30 -7.75
C GLY A 86 -5.12 -22.90 -8.53
N ARG A 87 -4.55 -21.74 -8.25
CA ARG A 87 -3.39 -21.17 -8.93
C ARG A 87 -2.24 -20.74 -8.01
N ASP A 88 -1.01 -21.16 -8.33
CA ASP A 88 0.22 -20.80 -7.64
C ASP A 88 0.54 -19.32 -7.81
N GLY A 89 0.52 -18.59 -6.69
CA GLY A 89 0.90 -17.19 -6.64
C GLY A 89 2.39 -16.95 -6.92
N GLY A 90 3.23 -17.99 -6.86
CA GLY A 90 4.61 -17.98 -7.32
C GLY A 90 5.44 -16.83 -6.72
N GLN A 91 6.07 -16.04 -7.58
CA GLN A 91 6.87 -14.87 -7.16
C GLN A 91 6.03 -13.62 -6.84
N GLY A 92 4.71 -13.69 -7.04
CA GLY A 92 3.79 -12.56 -6.96
C GLY A 92 3.95 -11.57 -8.13
N HIS A 93 2.98 -10.68 -8.29
CA HIS A 93 2.98 -9.63 -9.33
C HIS A 93 3.19 -10.14 -10.76
N VAL A 94 2.85 -11.40 -11.01
CA VAL A 94 2.71 -12.08 -12.30
C VAL A 94 1.42 -12.88 -12.25
N GLU A 95 0.82 -13.21 -13.40
CA GLU A 95 -0.41 -14.01 -13.42
C GLU A 95 -0.18 -15.35 -12.68
N PRO A 96 -1.03 -15.72 -11.69
CA PRO A 96 -0.92 -17.01 -11.02
C PRO A 96 -1.15 -18.15 -12.01
N SER A 97 -0.32 -19.19 -11.96
CA SER A 97 -0.43 -20.36 -12.84
C SER A 97 -1.27 -21.45 -12.21
N LEU A 98 -2.12 -22.13 -12.99
CA LEU A 98 -2.87 -23.30 -12.52
C LEU A 98 -1.95 -24.32 -11.84
N ASP A 99 -2.35 -24.81 -10.67
CA ASP A 99 -1.63 -25.84 -9.95
C ASP A 99 -2.57 -26.97 -9.51
N ALA A 100 -2.43 -28.11 -10.18
CA ALA A 100 -3.23 -29.31 -9.91
C ALA A 100 -2.93 -29.93 -8.54
N LYS A 101 -1.85 -29.55 -7.85
CA LYS A 101 -1.47 -30.14 -6.56
C LYS A 101 -2.50 -29.87 -5.46
N TRP A 102 -3.32 -28.83 -5.59
CA TRP A 102 -4.25 -28.43 -4.54
C TRP A 102 -5.59 -29.18 -4.55
N ASP A 103 -5.91 -29.99 -5.55
CA ASP A 103 -7.20 -30.72 -5.67
C ASP A 103 -8.42 -29.84 -5.35
N VAL A 104 -8.66 -28.85 -6.21
CA VAL A 104 -9.78 -27.91 -6.09
C VAL A 104 -10.97 -28.46 -6.88
N ARG A 105 -12.09 -28.68 -6.20
CA ARG A 105 -13.30 -29.25 -6.79
C ARG A 105 -14.52 -28.37 -6.55
N LEU A 106 -15.27 -28.12 -7.61
CA LEU A 106 -16.56 -27.43 -7.54
C LEU A 106 -17.61 -28.38 -6.95
N LEU A 107 -18.39 -27.87 -6.00
CA LEU A 107 -19.43 -28.61 -5.28
C LEU A 107 -20.82 -28.21 -5.76
N GLU A 108 -21.79 -29.05 -5.43
CA GLU A 108 -23.21 -28.76 -5.61
C GLU A 108 -23.62 -27.42 -4.97
N GLY A 109 -24.58 -26.73 -5.59
CA GLY A 109 -25.03 -25.39 -5.21
C GLY A 109 -24.20 -24.26 -5.82
N SER A 110 -23.18 -24.59 -6.63
CA SER A 110 -22.49 -23.63 -7.49
C SER A 110 -23.31 -23.29 -8.72
N GLY A 111 -23.16 -22.08 -9.25
CA GLY A 111 -23.88 -21.65 -10.44
C GLY A 111 -23.89 -20.13 -10.61
N VAL A 112 -24.47 -19.68 -11.73
CA VAL A 112 -24.85 -18.27 -11.91
C VAL A 112 -26.37 -18.19 -11.81
N VAL A 113 -26.87 -17.63 -10.71
CA VAL A 113 -28.31 -17.55 -10.40
C VAL A 113 -28.63 -16.14 -9.94
N ASP A 114 -29.69 -15.55 -10.50
CA ASP A 114 -30.18 -14.19 -10.17
C ASP A 114 -29.09 -13.12 -10.21
N GLY A 115 -28.22 -13.18 -11.23
CA GLY A 115 -27.12 -12.22 -11.43
C GLY A 115 -25.97 -12.38 -10.43
N VAL A 116 -25.86 -13.53 -9.75
CA VAL A 116 -24.80 -13.84 -8.79
C VAL A 116 -24.08 -15.12 -9.19
N MET A 117 -22.77 -15.03 -9.40
CA MET A 117 -21.87 -16.16 -9.52
C MET A 117 -21.57 -16.71 -8.12
N ARG A 118 -21.78 -18.02 -7.93
CA ARG A 118 -21.47 -18.74 -6.70
C ARG A 118 -20.64 -19.98 -7.00
N GLY A 119 -19.48 -20.08 -6.38
CA GLY A 119 -18.61 -21.25 -6.42
C GLY A 119 -18.45 -21.82 -5.03
N ASN A 120 -19.08 -22.97 -4.79
CA ASN A 120 -18.87 -23.81 -3.62
C ASN A 120 -17.70 -24.73 -3.92
N VAL A 121 -16.68 -24.74 -3.06
CA VAL A 121 -15.39 -25.34 -3.36
C VAL A 121 -14.98 -26.27 -2.23
N LEU A 122 -14.59 -27.49 -2.58
CA LEU A 122 -13.80 -28.37 -1.73
C LEU A 122 -12.34 -28.25 -2.16
N CYS A 123 -11.45 -28.05 -1.20
CA CYS A 123 -10.03 -28.25 -1.41
C CYS A 123 -9.48 -29.28 -0.43
N THR A 124 -8.84 -30.34 -0.92
CA THR A 124 -8.33 -31.43 -0.08
C THR A 124 -6.84 -31.34 0.20
N ASN A 125 -6.09 -30.57 -0.59
CA ASN A 125 -4.64 -30.43 -0.45
C ASN A 125 -4.18 -28.96 -0.46
N CYS A 126 -4.99 -28.05 0.08
CA CYS A 126 -4.63 -26.65 0.22
C CYS A 126 -3.87 -26.40 1.54
N PRO A 127 -2.70 -25.74 1.51
CA PRO A 127 -1.94 -25.46 2.72
C PRO A 127 -2.64 -24.39 3.56
N LEU A 128 -3.10 -24.76 4.76
CA LEU A 128 -3.42 -23.82 5.83
C LEU A 128 -2.23 -23.77 6.80
N LEU A 129 -1.65 -22.59 7.02
CA LEU A 129 -0.56 -22.39 7.99
C LEU A 129 -0.98 -22.72 9.43
N SER A 130 -2.27 -22.58 9.72
CA SER A 130 -2.90 -22.97 10.99
C SER A 130 -4.40 -23.13 10.77
N THR A 131 -5.01 -24.12 11.42
CA THR A 131 -6.47 -24.32 11.44
C THR A 131 -7.14 -23.67 12.67
N THR A 132 -6.35 -23.15 13.61
CA THR A 132 -6.78 -22.65 14.92
C THR A 132 -6.35 -21.19 15.17
N SER A 133 -5.72 -20.54 14.21
CA SER A 133 -5.35 -19.13 14.32
C SER A 133 -6.60 -18.25 14.38
N THR A 134 -6.62 -17.31 15.32
CA THR A 134 -7.63 -16.24 15.40
C THR A 134 -7.35 -15.10 14.41
N SER A 135 -6.21 -15.12 13.73
CA SER A 135 -5.78 -14.11 12.77
C SER A 135 -5.00 -14.76 11.61
N SER A 136 -5.66 -15.68 10.91
CA SER A 136 -5.11 -16.33 9.71
C SER A 136 -5.09 -15.35 8.54
N GLN A 137 -3.99 -15.27 7.79
CA GLN A 137 -3.76 -14.27 6.74
C GLN A 137 -4.33 -14.71 5.39
N TRP A 138 -5.13 -13.85 4.78
CA TRP A 138 -5.78 -14.09 3.48
C TRP A 138 -5.72 -12.86 2.60
N ILE A 139 -5.84 -13.09 1.29
CA ILE A 139 -5.99 -12.06 0.28
C ILE A 139 -7.26 -12.28 -0.53
N ALA A 140 -7.83 -11.22 -1.07
CA ALA A 140 -8.89 -11.27 -2.07
C ALA A 140 -8.56 -10.29 -3.20
N ALA A 141 -8.97 -10.61 -4.42
CA ALA A 141 -8.84 -9.72 -5.57
C ALA A 141 -9.99 -9.96 -6.55
N TRP A 142 -10.30 -8.96 -7.37
CA TRP A 142 -11.36 -9.08 -8.37
C TRP A 142 -11.14 -8.10 -9.51
N ALA A 143 -11.80 -8.36 -10.64
CA ALA A 143 -11.93 -7.42 -11.73
C ALA A 143 -13.41 -7.30 -12.14
N GLU A 144 -13.84 -6.08 -12.43
CA GLU A 144 -15.13 -5.80 -13.06
C GLU A 144 -14.96 -5.74 -14.57
N GLY A 145 -15.95 -6.19 -15.32
CA GLY A 145 -15.88 -6.17 -16.78
C GLY A 145 -16.80 -7.17 -17.43
N LYS A 146 -16.57 -7.40 -18.73
CA LYS A 146 -17.28 -8.43 -19.49
C LYS A 146 -16.96 -9.80 -18.88
N ALA A 147 -17.97 -10.65 -18.71
CA ALA A 147 -17.81 -12.02 -18.26
C ALA A 147 -16.73 -12.76 -19.07
N ILE A 148 -15.90 -13.52 -18.36
CA ILE A 148 -15.15 -14.61 -18.96
C ILE A 148 -16.12 -15.79 -19.03
N ASP A 149 -16.38 -16.29 -20.23
CA ASP A 149 -17.24 -17.44 -20.49
C ASP A 149 -16.32 -18.60 -20.91
N SER A 150 -15.76 -19.31 -19.93
CA SER A 150 -14.75 -20.36 -20.19
C SER A 150 -14.80 -21.47 -19.16
N THR A 151 -14.60 -22.71 -19.61
CA THR A 151 -14.42 -23.90 -18.75
C THR A 151 -12.95 -24.19 -18.40
N GLU A 152 -12.01 -23.47 -18.99
CA GLU A 152 -10.57 -23.74 -18.88
C GLU A 152 -9.99 -23.19 -17.59
N GLY A 153 -9.60 -24.03 -16.63
CA GLY A 153 -9.09 -23.58 -15.32
C GLY A 153 -7.86 -22.66 -15.38
N ASP A 154 -7.08 -22.70 -16.46
CA ASP A 154 -5.91 -21.86 -16.72
C ASP A 154 -6.19 -20.65 -17.63
N TYR A 155 -7.47 -20.29 -17.85
CA TYR A 155 -7.83 -19.13 -18.67
C TYR A 155 -7.09 -17.86 -18.19
N SER A 156 -6.49 -17.13 -19.13
CA SER A 156 -5.69 -15.95 -18.77
C SER A 156 -6.58 -14.81 -18.26
N ILE A 157 -6.25 -14.28 -17.08
CA ILE A 157 -6.99 -13.20 -16.42
C ILE A 157 -6.19 -11.90 -16.42
N ASN A 158 -6.89 -10.79 -16.64
CA ASN A 158 -6.30 -9.46 -16.48
C ASN A 158 -6.03 -9.16 -15.01
N GLN A 159 -4.98 -8.40 -14.75
CA GLN A 159 -4.66 -7.91 -13.42
C GLN A 159 -5.82 -7.11 -12.81
N HIS A 160 -6.08 -7.32 -11.52
CA HIS A 160 -7.02 -6.49 -10.76
C HIS A 160 -6.49 -5.05 -10.64
N ASN A 161 -7.39 -4.08 -10.47
CA ASN A 161 -7.01 -2.69 -10.22
C ASN A 161 -6.48 -2.48 -8.80
N ASP A 162 -5.84 -1.34 -8.55
CA ASP A 162 -5.26 -0.97 -7.24
C ASP A 162 -6.31 -0.84 -6.12
N ASN A 163 -7.60 -0.68 -6.47
CA ASN A 163 -8.71 -0.61 -5.51
C ASN A 163 -9.49 -1.93 -5.39
N SER A 164 -9.15 -2.95 -6.19
CA SER A 164 -9.91 -4.19 -6.34
C SER A 164 -9.19 -5.41 -5.74
N TYR A 165 -8.49 -5.18 -4.63
CA TYR A 165 -7.91 -6.25 -3.82
C TYR A 165 -7.91 -5.90 -2.33
N ARG A 166 -7.83 -6.90 -1.46
CA ARG A 166 -7.83 -6.77 -0.01
C ARG A 166 -6.86 -7.78 0.59
N GLN A 167 -6.17 -7.36 1.64
CA GLN A 167 -5.56 -8.25 2.62
C GLN A 167 -6.45 -8.22 3.85
N PHE A 168 -6.71 -9.38 4.44
CA PHE A 168 -7.57 -9.49 5.60
C PHE A 168 -7.25 -10.75 6.40
N THR A 169 -7.88 -10.90 7.56
CA THR A 169 -7.71 -12.07 8.39
C THR A 169 -9.02 -12.76 8.71
N TYR A 170 -8.96 -14.10 8.80
CA TYR A 170 -10.03 -14.91 9.38
C TYR A 170 -9.65 -15.35 10.79
N ASP A 171 -10.62 -15.30 11.70
CA ASP A 171 -10.59 -16.13 12.90
C ASP A 171 -11.05 -17.54 12.53
N LEU A 172 -10.08 -18.42 12.30
CA LEU A 172 -10.35 -19.81 11.91
C LEU A 172 -10.89 -20.64 13.07
N THR A 173 -10.85 -20.17 14.32
CA THR A 173 -11.53 -20.84 15.43
C THR A 173 -13.05 -20.76 15.28
N GLN A 174 -13.55 -19.74 14.58
CA GLN A 174 -14.98 -19.54 14.29
C GLN A 174 -15.44 -20.21 12.98
N ALA A 175 -14.51 -20.75 12.18
CA ALA A 175 -14.80 -21.40 10.91
C ALA A 175 -15.05 -22.91 11.07
N ARG A 176 -15.77 -23.36 12.11
CA ARG A 176 -15.98 -24.78 12.40
C ARG A 176 -17.30 -25.24 11.81
N ILE A 177 -17.28 -26.21 10.91
CA ILE A 177 -18.49 -26.82 10.35
C ILE A 177 -18.81 -28.15 11.05
N GLU A 178 -20.06 -28.62 10.96
CA GLU A 178 -20.54 -29.79 11.71
C GLU A 178 -19.86 -31.10 11.31
N SER A 179 -19.56 -31.25 10.03
CA SER A 179 -19.04 -32.49 9.46
C SER A 179 -18.16 -32.19 8.24
N ASP A 180 -17.39 -33.19 7.81
CA ASP A 180 -16.65 -33.12 6.56
C ASP A 180 -17.60 -33.39 5.38
N SER A 181 -18.46 -32.40 5.10
CA SER A 181 -19.46 -32.43 4.04
C SER A 181 -19.76 -31.01 3.59
N ASN A 182 -20.28 -30.87 2.37
CA ASN A 182 -20.59 -29.57 1.77
C ASN A 182 -21.51 -28.73 2.68
N PRO A 183 -21.00 -27.66 3.33
CA PRO A 183 -21.78 -26.88 4.29
C PRO A 183 -22.75 -25.90 3.61
N PHE A 184 -22.73 -25.83 2.27
CA PHE A 184 -23.48 -24.85 1.49
C PHE A 184 -24.84 -25.36 0.96
N ILE A 185 -25.18 -26.64 1.20
CA ILE A 185 -26.38 -27.30 0.62
C ILE A 185 -27.42 -27.80 1.64
N SER A 186 -27.21 -27.62 2.94
CA SER A 186 -28.18 -28.03 3.98
C SER A 186 -28.98 -26.84 4.52
N THR A 187 -30.31 -26.97 4.50
CA THR A 187 -31.39 -26.07 4.99
C THR A 187 -30.92 -24.75 5.55
N ALA A 188 -31.19 -23.65 4.82
CA ALA A 188 -31.13 -22.26 5.27
C ALA A 188 -30.32 -22.10 6.54
N ALA A 189 -29.00 -21.84 6.41
CA ALA A 189 -28.24 -21.23 7.48
C ALA A 189 -29.17 -20.21 8.11
N THR A 190 -29.62 -20.49 9.33
CA THR A 190 -30.65 -19.71 9.99
C THR A 190 -30.01 -18.36 10.26
N SER A 191 -30.09 -17.47 9.27
CA SER A 191 -30.20 -16.06 9.50
C SER A 191 -31.45 -15.93 10.35
N SER A 192 -31.25 -15.91 11.67
CA SER A 192 -32.29 -15.59 12.63
C SER A 192 -32.78 -14.18 12.33
N SER A 193 -33.78 -14.09 11.45
CA SER A 193 -34.63 -12.92 11.28
C SER A 193 -35.55 -12.81 12.49
N GLY A 194 -34.96 -12.48 13.65
CA GLY A 194 -35.68 -12.03 14.82
C GLY A 194 -36.05 -10.56 14.63
N SER A 195 -37.30 -10.28 14.28
CA SER A 195 -37.88 -8.95 14.49
C SER A 195 -37.99 -8.73 16.00
N ALA A 196 -36.99 -8.06 16.58
CA ALA A 196 -37.05 -7.52 17.93
C ALA A 196 -36.38 -6.15 17.93
N SER A 197 -37.10 -5.16 18.45
CA SER A 197 -36.73 -3.76 18.52
C SER A 197 -35.30 -3.50 18.96
N ALA A 198 -34.64 -2.64 18.20
CA ALA A 198 -33.51 -1.78 18.53
C ALA A 198 -32.86 -2.03 19.90
N SER A 199 -31.85 -2.89 19.92
CA SER A 199 -30.71 -2.84 20.82
C SER A 199 -29.52 -3.50 20.11
N GLN A 200 -28.60 -2.66 19.67
CA GLN A 200 -27.38 -2.97 18.92
C GLN A 200 -26.56 -4.12 19.55
N PRO A 201 -26.19 -5.19 18.81
CA PRO A 201 -25.07 -6.03 19.18
C PRO A 201 -23.79 -5.49 18.55
N THR A 202 -22.78 -5.26 19.40
CA THR A 202 -21.47 -4.71 19.09
C THR A 202 -20.67 -5.65 18.18
N SER A 203 -20.49 -5.24 16.92
CA SER A 203 -19.62 -5.88 15.93
C SER A 203 -18.15 -5.63 16.25
N VAL A 204 -17.49 -6.57 16.93
CA VAL A 204 -16.07 -6.44 17.30
C VAL A 204 -15.07 -6.81 16.19
N GLY A 205 -15.47 -7.52 15.12
CA GLY A 205 -14.56 -7.92 14.03
C GLY A 205 -14.63 -7.09 12.73
N ALA A 206 -15.76 -6.45 12.45
CA ALA A 206 -15.91 -5.60 11.25
C ALA A 206 -15.29 -4.21 11.43
N ALA A 207 -15.23 -3.72 12.67
CA ALA A 207 -14.59 -2.45 12.99
C ALA A 207 -13.06 -2.52 12.80
N GLU A 208 -12.41 -3.61 13.18
CA GLU A 208 -10.94 -3.71 13.17
C GLU A 208 -10.34 -3.77 11.76
N ASN A 209 -10.96 -4.51 10.83
CA ASN A 209 -10.48 -4.62 9.44
C ASN A 209 -10.83 -3.39 8.57
N GLN A 210 -11.97 -2.74 8.82
CA GLN A 210 -12.25 -1.40 8.26
C GLN A 210 -11.27 -0.37 8.83
N ASN A 211 -10.92 -0.49 10.12
CA ASN A 211 -9.91 0.36 10.74
C ASN A 211 -8.54 0.14 10.12
N LEU A 212 -8.10 -1.08 9.81
CA LEU A 212 -6.79 -1.31 9.19
C LEU A 212 -6.72 -0.76 7.76
N GLY A 213 -7.73 -1.01 6.92
CA GLY A 213 -7.80 -0.46 5.57
C GLY A 213 -7.89 1.07 5.56
N SER A 214 -8.74 1.64 6.44
CA SER A 214 -8.82 3.08 6.69
C SER A 214 -7.50 3.67 7.19
N THR A 215 -6.82 2.95 8.08
CA THR A 215 -5.51 3.32 8.62
C THR A 215 -4.47 3.35 7.49
N ILE A 216 -4.34 2.27 6.71
CA ILE A 216 -3.42 2.21 5.56
C ILE A 216 -3.68 3.37 4.59
N HIS A 217 -4.95 3.64 4.26
CA HIS A 217 -5.33 4.76 3.40
C HIS A 217 -4.97 6.13 4.00
N ALA A 218 -5.17 6.30 5.31
CA ALA A 218 -4.80 7.53 6.02
C ALA A 218 -3.27 7.74 6.03
N TYR A 219 -2.47 6.69 6.25
CA TYR A 219 -1.01 6.76 6.16
C TYR A 219 -0.54 7.09 4.74
N ASP A 220 -1.19 6.52 3.71
CA ASP A 220 -0.91 6.79 2.29
C ASP A 220 -1.12 8.28 1.95
N ILE A 221 -2.30 8.81 2.27
CA ILE A 221 -2.63 10.23 2.05
C ILE A 221 -1.70 11.13 2.88
N ALA A 222 -1.46 10.82 4.15
CA ALA A 222 -0.64 11.65 5.03
C ALA A 222 0.82 11.70 4.55
N HIS A 223 1.42 10.54 4.24
CA HIS A 223 2.76 10.46 3.67
C HIS A 223 2.85 11.24 2.35
N GLY A 224 1.98 10.92 1.38
CA GLY A 224 1.99 11.54 0.06
C GLY A 224 1.81 13.06 0.11
N THR A 225 0.89 13.55 0.95
CA THR A 225 0.60 14.99 1.08
C THR A 225 1.74 15.74 1.74
N ILE A 226 2.27 15.23 2.87
CA ILE A 226 3.39 15.87 3.58
C ILE A 226 4.63 15.88 2.69
N MET A 227 4.98 14.74 2.10
CA MET A 227 6.18 14.62 1.26
C MET A 227 6.05 15.45 -0.02
N GLY A 228 4.88 15.46 -0.65
CA GLY A 228 4.59 16.31 -1.81
C GLY A 228 4.77 17.79 -1.49
N LEU A 229 4.14 18.27 -0.42
CA LEU A 229 4.26 19.67 0.02
C LEU A 229 5.71 20.05 0.36
N VAL A 230 6.40 19.21 1.12
CA VAL A 230 7.78 19.47 1.56
C VAL A 230 8.74 19.54 0.37
N MET A 231 8.67 18.55 -0.53
CA MET A 231 9.59 18.45 -1.66
C MET A 231 9.31 19.45 -2.77
N VAL A 232 8.03 19.70 -3.08
CA VAL A 232 7.64 20.56 -4.21
C VAL A 232 7.58 22.04 -3.81
N VAL A 233 7.23 22.35 -2.56
CA VAL A 233 6.97 23.73 -2.13
C VAL A 233 7.96 24.20 -1.09
N VAL A 234 8.06 23.52 0.06
CA VAL A 234 8.82 24.04 1.21
C VAL A 234 10.31 24.14 0.91
N PHE A 235 10.96 23.08 0.41
CA PHE A 235 12.40 23.13 0.14
C PHE A 235 12.78 24.09 -1.00
N PRO A 236 12.08 24.10 -2.16
CA PRO A 236 12.38 25.08 -3.22
C PRO A 236 12.21 26.53 -2.75
N LEU A 237 11.10 26.86 -2.08
CA LEU A 237 10.87 28.23 -1.58
C LEU A 237 11.82 28.60 -0.43
N GLY A 238 12.13 27.64 0.46
CA GLY A 238 13.13 27.79 1.51
C GLY A 238 14.52 28.08 0.95
N ALA A 239 14.92 27.41 -0.14
CA ALA A 239 16.15 27.73 -0.85
C ALA A 239 16.08 29.09 -1.57
N LEU A 240 14.93 29.43 -2.16
CA LEU A 240 14.70 30.71 -2.83
C LEU A 240 14.76 31.91 -1.86
N SER A 241 14.41 31.71 -0.58
CA SER A 241 14.47 32.75 0.45
C SER A 241 15.87 33.38 0.59
N MET A 242 16.95 32.62 0.39
CA MET A 242 18.32 33.16 0.35
C MET A 242 18.55 34.05 -0.85
N VAL A 243 17.97 33.68 -1.99
CA VAL A 243 18.06 34.49 -3.20
C VAL A 243 17.27 35.76 -2.99
N VAL A 244 16.03 35.68 -2.48
CA VAL A 244 15.10 36.82 -2.38
C VAL A 244 15.46 37.81 -1.28
N TRP A 245 15.72 37.34 -0.06
CA TRP A 245 15.94 38.20 1.11
C TRP A 245 17.40 38.23 1.57
N GLY A 246 18.22 37.24 1.20
CA GLY A 246 19.62 37.16 1.65
C GLY A 246 19.80 36.90 3.14
N LYS A 247 18.74 36.54 3.86
CA LYS A 247 18.74 36.33 5.31
C LYS A 247 18.95 34.84 5.63
N ALA A 248 20.18 34.49 6.06
CA ALA A 248 20.56 33.11 6.37
C ALA A 248 19.69 32.45 7.45
N TRP A 249 19.17 33.23 8.42
CA TRP A 249 18.31 32.68 9.47
C TRP A 249 16.92 32.28 8.94
N VAL A 250 16.35 33.02 7.99
CA VAL A 250 15.04 32.68 7.37
C VAL A 250 15.18 31.37 6.60
N HIS A 251 16.25 31.26 5.81
CA HIS A 251 16.58 30.03 5.11
C HIS A 251 16.78 28.87 6.07
N GLY A 252 17.64 29.03 7.07
CA GLY A 252 17.90 27.99 8.06
C GLY A 252 16.62 27.53 8.76
N PHE A 253 15.77 28.47 9.18
CA PHE A 253 14.49 28.16 9.83
C PHE A 253 13.54 27.35 8.92
N VAL A 254 13.28 27.83 7.70
CA VAL A 254 12.36 27.14 6.76
C VAL A 254 12.92 25.78 6.36
N GLN A 255 14.24 25.66 6.13
CA GLN A 255 14.86 24.38 5.78
C GLN A 255 14.83 23.38 6.93
N LEU A 256 15.04 23.83 8.18
CA LEU A 256 14.95 22.94 9.34
C LEU A 256 13.51 22.52 9.64
N ALA A 257 12.53 23.42 9.46
CA ALA A 257 11.12 23.06 9.55
C ALA A 257 10.73 22.04 8.46
N GLY A 258 11.16 22.26 7.21
CA GLY A 258 10.98 21.32 6.11
C GLY A 258 11.66 19.97 6.36
N LEU A 259 12.87 19.98 6.95
CA LEU A 259 13.58 18.75 7.34
C LEU A 259 12.83 17.98 8.44
N GLY A 260 12.26 18.67 9.42
CA GLY A 260 11.41 18.04 10.43
C GLY A 260 10.19 17.35 9.80
N LEU A 261 9.49 18.04 8.90
CA LEU A 261 8.38 17.45 8.15
C LEU A 261 8.83 16.29 7.24
N LEU A 262 10.03 16.36 6.65
CA LEU A 262 10.62 15.27 5.88
C LEU A 262 10.84 14.02 6.76
N VAL A 263 11.34 14.18 7.98
CA VAL A 263 11.53 13.07 8.93
C VAL A 263 10.19 12.44 9.31
N VAL A 264 9.18 13.27 9.62
CA VAL A 264 7.82 12.78 9.92
C VAL A 264 7.23 12.04 8.73
N GLY A 265 7.27 12.64 7.54
CA GLY A 265 6.79 12.04 6.30
C GLY A 265 7.50 10.73 5.97
N PHE A 266 8.82 10.67 6.13
CA PHE A 266 9.59 9.43 5.95
C PHE A 266 9.16 8.34 6.94
N GLY A 267 8.97 8.68 8.22
CA GLY A 267 8.48 7.74 9.24
C GLY A 267 7.09 7.18 8.90
N LEU A 268 6.17 8.02 8.41
CA LEU A 268 4.86 7.57 7.92
C LEU A 268 5.00 6.62 6.72
N GLY A 269 5.94 6.89 5.80
CA GLY A 269 6.22 6.05 4.65
C GLY A 269 6.80 4.69 5.01
N VAL A 270 7.69 4.63 6.00
CA VAL A 270 8.21 3.36 6.55
C VAL A 270 7.08 2.55 7.18
N ARG A 271 6.22 3.18 8.00
CA ARG A 271 5.08 2.50 8.61
C ARG A 271 4.10 1.98 7.56
N LEU A 272 3.83 2.77 6.51
CA LEU A 272 3.01 2.34 5.38
C LEU A 272 3.64 1.16 4.64
N ALA A 273 4.96 1.20 4.43
CA ALA A 273 5.69 0.13 3.77
C ALA A 273 5.69 -1.16 4.60
N ASP A 274 5.79 -1.08 5.93
CA ASP A 274 5.61 -2.23 6.82
C ASP A 274 4.20 -2.81 6.71
N LEU A 275 3.17 -1.95 6.80
CA LEU A 275 1.77 -2.39 6.74
C LEU A 275 1.41 -3.06 5.41
N LYS A 276 2.07 -2.68 4.31
CA LYS A 276 1.87 -3.25 2.97
C LYS A 276 2.91 -4.33 2.61
N ASP A 277 3.86 -4.66 3.49
CA ASP A 277 5.03 -5.52 3.18
C ASP A 277 5.85 -5.03 1.95
N TYR A 278 5.91 -3.72 1.75
CA TYR A 278 6.52 -3.02 0.61
C TYR A 278 7.97 -2.58 0.86
N LEU A 279 8.54 -2.88 2.03
CA LEU A 279 9.93 -2.53 2.31
C LEU A 279 10.88 -3.26 1.35
N PHE A 280 11.41 -2.49 0.40
CA PHE A 280 12.40 -2.93 -0.60
C PHE A 280 11.96 -4.10 -1.49
N THR A 281 10.66 -4.41 -1.54
CA THR A 281 10.05 -5.45 -2.36
C THR A 281 9.43 -4.85 -3.63
N THR A 282 9.42 -5.60 -4.74
CA THR A 282 8.74 -5.18 -5.97
C THR A 282 7.22 -5.23 -5.78
N PRO A 283 6.45 -4.24 -6.26
CA PRO A 283 6.84 -3.12 -7.15
C PRO A 283 7.36 -1.85 -6.44
N ALA A 284 7.29 -1.77 -5.10
CA ALA A 284 7.63 -0.57 -4.33
C ALA A 284 9.14 -0.26 -4.22
N LYS A 285 9.99 -1.23 -4.54
CA LYS A 285 11.45 -1.22 -4.38
C LYS A 285 12.11 0.07 -4.85
N THR A 286 11.71 0.59 -6.02
CA THR A 286 12.34 1.78 -6.59
C THR A 286 12.07 3.02 -5.74
N HIS A 287 10.81 3.27 -5.37
CA HIS A 287 10.44 4.44 -4.56
C HIS A 287 11.02 4.36 -3.13
N THR A 288 11.00 3.16 -2.52
CA THR A 288 11.46 2.98 -1.14
C THR A 288 12.98 3.05 -1.00
N ILE A 289 13.75 2.39 -1.87
CA ILE A 289 15.22 2.49 -1.87
C ILE A 289 15.67 3.90 -2.23
N PHE A 290 15.11 4.47 -3.31
CA PHE A 290 15.52 5.81 -3.77
C PHE A 290 15.13 6.88 -2.74
N GLY A 291 13.95 6.77 -2.14
CA GLY A 291 13.49 7.61 -1.04
C GLY A 291 14.39 7.56 0.19
N LEU A 292 14.85 6.36 0.59
CA LEU A 292 15.81 6.21 1.70
C LEU A 292 17.13 6.92 1.41
N ILE A 293 17.69 6.75 0.21
CA ILE A 293 18.94 7.41 -0.20
C ILE A 293 18.76 8.93 -0.14
N ILE A 294 17.68 9.46 -0.74
CA ILE A 294 17.36 10.89 -0.73
C ILE A 294 17.20 11.42 0.70
N PHE A 295 16.51 10.68 1.56
CA PHE A 295 16.32 11.03 2.96
C PHE A 295 17.66 11.21 3.68
N ILE A 296 18.58 10.23 3.56
CA ILE A 296 19.92 10.32 4.14
C ILE A 296 20.69 11.53 3.60
N LEU A 297 20.60 11.80 2.29
CA LEU A 297 21.25 12.97 1.67
C LEU A 297 20.69 14.30 2.24
N PHE A 298 19.39 14.38 2.50
CA PHE A 298 18.80 15.56 3.14
C PHE A 298 19.24 15.75 4.59
N LEU A 299 19.52 14.67 5.34
CA LEU A 299 20.08 14.78 6.69
C LEU A 299 21.50 15.37 6.70
N LEU A 300 22.27 15.20 5.63
CA LEU A 300 23.62 15.75 5.50
C LEU A 300 23.63 17.24 5.13
N GLN A 301 22.58 17.76 4.50
CA GLN A 301 22.45 19.16 4.12
C GLN A 301 22.70 20.19 5.25
N PRO A 302 22.06 20.08 6.43
CA PRO A 302 22.29 21.04 7.52
C PRO A 302 23.73 21.01 8.02
N LEU A 303 24.40 19.85 8.04
CA LEU A 303 25.80 19.73 8.46
C LEU A 303 26.72 20.50 7.51
N ILE A 304 26.55 20.31 6.20
CA ILE A 304 27.30 21.02 5.16
C ILE A 304 26.97 22.53 5.21
N GLY A 305 25.71 22.88 5.43
CA GLY A 305 25.24 24.26 5.54
C GLY A 305 25.87 25.00 6.73
N LEU A 306 25.91 24.37 7.90
CA LEU A 306 26.55 24.91 9.11
C LEU A 306 28.06 25.10 8.90
N TYR A 307 28.73 24.11 8.30
CA TYR A 307 30.15 24.19 7.99
C TYR A 307 30.45 25.35 7.04
N HIS A 308 29.73 25.47 5.93
CA HIS A 308 29.87 26.60 5.01
C HIS A 308 29.55 27.95 5.67
N HIS A 309 28.50 28.02 6.49
CA HIS A 309 28.12 29.27 7.17
C HIS A 309 29.21 29.73 8.15
N HIS A 310 29.82 28.80 8.89
CA HIS A 310 30.95 29.10 9.76
C HIS A 310 32.16 29.62 8.96
N THR A 311 32.52 28.95 7.85
CA THR A 311 33.61 29.41 6.96
C THR A 311 33.30 30.77 6.34
N TYR A 312 32.06 31.00 5.91
CA TYR A 312 31.62 32.30 5.36
C TYR A 312 31.72 33.43 6.39
N LYS A 313 31.34 33.19 7.65
CA LYS A 313 31.49 34.19 8.72
C LYS A 313 32.96 34.53 9.02
N ARG A 314 33.86 33.54 8.90
CA ARG A 314 35.31 33.75 9.12
C ARG A 314 35.98 34.49 7.96
N GLU A 315 35.64 34.12 6.73
CA GLU A 315 36.36 34.61 5.54
C GLU A 315 35.64 35.76 4.82
N LEU A 316 34.37 36.04 5.17
CA LEU A 316 33.47 37.02 4.52
C LEU A 316 33.34 36.86 2.99
N LYS A 317 33.73 35.70 2.47
CA LYS A 317 33.66 35.31 1.07
C LYS A 317 33.10 33.90 0.93
N ARG A 318 32.50 33.62 -0.23
CA ARG A 318 31.96 32.28 -0.52
C ARG A 318 33.09 31.34 -0.93
N GLY A 319 33.42 30.38 -0.07
CA GLY A 319 34.37 29.31 -0.37
C GLY A 319 33.76 28.13 -1.13
N VAL A 320 34.60 27.15 -1.48
CA VAL A 320 34.21 25.88 -2.13
C VAL A 320 33.04 25.17 -1.42
N PRO A 321 33.01 25.06 -0.08
CA PRO A 321 31.89 24.40 0.63
C PRO A 321 30.53 25.04 0.34
N GLY A 322 30.51 26.34 0.02
CA GLY A 322 29.28 27.05 -0.33
C GLY A 322 28.74 26.71 -1.70
N TYR A 323 29.60 26.39 -2.66
CA TYR A 323 29.17 25.90 -3.98
C TYR A 323 28.67 24.47 -3.88
N VAL A 324 29.38 23.63 -3.12
CA VAL A 324 28.95 22.26 -2.83
C VAL A 324 27.56 22.26 -2.20
N HIS A 325 27.34 23.03 -1.13
CA HIS A 325 26.03 23.12 -0.46
C HIS A 325 24.87 23.48 -1.42
N ILE A 326 25.07 24.48 -2.31
CA ILE A 326 24.03 24.90 -3.27
C ILE A 326 23.73 23.80 -4.28
N TRP A 327 24.76 23.33 -4.99
CA TRP A 327 24.56 22.39 -6.10
C TRP A 327 24.09 21.04 -5.61
N TYR A 328 24.65 20.58 -4.49
CA TYR A 328 24.15 19.42 -3.76
C TYR A 328 22.67 19.62 -3.43
N GLY A 329 22.28 20.76 -2.84
CA GLY A 329 20.88 21.04 -2.48
C GLY A 329 19.92 20.97 -3.67
N ARG A 330 20.31 21.58 -4.78
CA ARG A 330 19.51 21.59 -6.02
C ARG A 330 19.30 20.19 -6.57
N VAL A 331 20.37 19.39 -6.64
CA VAL A 331 20.29 18.02 -7.15
C VAL A 331 19.36 17.19 -6.28
N ILE A 332 19.48 17.23 -4.94
CA ILE A 332 18.66 16.39 -4.07
C ILE A 332 17.18 16.81 -4.11
N ILE A 333 16.88 18.11 -4.26
CA ILE A 333 15.50 18.59 -4.46
C ILE A 333 14.89 17.98 -5.73
N VAL A 334 15.62 18.02 -6.86
CA VAL A 334 15.14 17.44 -8.12
C VAL A 334 14.92 15.93 -7.97
N LEU A 335 15.89 15.20 -7.38
CA LEU A 335 15.76 13.77 -7.13
C LEU A 335 14.55 13.46 -6.23
N GLY A 336 14.29 14.26 -5.20
CA GLY A 336 13.12 14.08 -4.34
C GLY A 336 11.79 14.38 -5.01
N ILE A 337 11.72 15.35 -5.94
CA ILE A 337 10.52 15.57 -6.77
C ILE A 337 10.28 14.36 -7.70
N VAL A 338 11.34 13.84 -8.33
CA VAL A 338 11.23 12.61 -9.13
C VAL A 338 10.76 11.44 -8.27
N ASN A 339 11.32 11.27 -7.07
CA ASN A 339 10.88 10.23 -6.15
C ASN A 339 9.42 10.39 -5.70
N GLY A 340 8.95 11.62 -5.52
CA GLY A 340 7.53 11.91 -5.26
C GLY A 340 6.63 11.46 -6.41
N GLY A 341 7.03 11.70 -7.66
CA GLY A 341 6.32 11.17 -8.84
C GLY A 341 6.29 9.64 -8.88
N LEU A 342 7.40 8.97 -8.52
CA LEU A 342 7.43 7.52 -8.38
C LEU A 342 6.49 7.02 -7.27
N GLY A 343 6.39 7.76 -6.16
CA GLY A 343 5.48 7.47 -5.06
C GLY A 343 4.01 7.56 -5.48
N LEU A 344 3.64 8.60 -6.24
CA LEU A 344 2.29 8.74 -6.79
C LEU A 344 1.93 7.61 -7.77
N LYS A 345 2.88 7.18 -8.59
CA LYS A 345 2.70 6.02 -9.48
C LYS A 345 2.52 4.73 -8.67
N LEU A 346 3.31 4.55 -7.61
CA LEU A 346 3.21 3.39 -6.72
C LEU A 346 1.88 3.36 -5.96
N ALA A 347 1.35 4.52 -5.57
CA ALA A 347 0.08 4.64 -4.86
C ALA A 347 -1.16 4.45 -5.75
N GLY A 348 -0.99 4.18 -7.05
CA GLY A 348 -2.12 4.07 -7.98
C GLY A 348 -2.92 5.38 -8.10
N ASN A 349 -2.27 6.54 -7.91
CA ASN A 349 -2.98 7.80 -7.81
C ASN A 349 -3.73 8.13 -9.11
N SER A 350 -4.85 8.86 -8.99
CA SER A 350 -5.64 9.30 -10.15
C SER A 350 -4.78 10.06 -11.17
N ARG A 351 -5.10 9.92 -12.47
CA ARG A 351 -4.44 10.68 -13.54
C ARG A 351 -4.47 12.18 -13.25
N THR A 352 -5.60 12.69 -12.76
CA THR A 352 -5.76 14.08 -12.34
C THR A 352 -4.77 14.46 -11.24
N GLY A 353 -4.61 13.65 -10.20
CA GLY A 353 -3.68 13.90 -9.11
C GLY A 353 -2.22 13.91 -9.58
N MET A 354 -1.84 13.01 -10.48
CA MET A 354 -0.51 13.03 -11.10
C MET A 354 -0.26 14.28 -11.95
N ILE A 355 -1.27 14.74 -12.70
CA ILE A 355 -1.20 15.99 -13.47
C ILE A 355 -1.05 17.19 -12.55
N VAL A 356 -1.86 17.28 -11.49
CA VAL A 356 -1.79 18.38 -10.50
C VAL A 356 -0.41 18.44 -9.86
N TYR A 357 0.15 17.31 -9.44
CA TYR A 357 1.51 17.24 -8.90
C TYR A 357 2.56 17.74 -9.90
N GLY A 358 2.50 17.27 -11.15
CA GLY A 358 3.43 17.68 -12.21
C GLY A 358 3.35 19.17 -12.53
N VAL A 359 2.13 19.72 -12.63
CA VAL A 359 1.90 21.15 -12.88
C VAL A 359 2.43 21.99 -11.72
N LEU A 360 2.13 21.61 -10.47
CA LEU A 360 2.64 22.32 -9.29
C LEU A 360 4.18 22.30 -9.24
N ALA A 361 4.80 21.14 -9.48
CA ALA A 361 6.25 21.00 -9.56
C ALA A 361 6.86 21.86 -10.68
N GLY A 362 6.22 21.89 -11.85
CA GLY A 362 6.63 22.72 -12.99
C GLY A 362 6.54 24.21 -12.69
N VAL A 363 5.44 24.68 -12.09
CA VAL A 363 5.24 26.10 -11.74
C VAL A 363 6.24 26.55 -10.68
N VAL A 364 6.39 25.80 -9.57
CA VAL A 364 7.34 26.18 -8.51
C VAL A 364 8.78 26.10 -9.02
N GLY A 365 9.12 25.08 -9.80
CA GLY A 365 10.43 24.94 -10.45
C GLY A 365 10.72 26.09 -11.42
N GLY A 366 9.75 26.48 -12.24
CA GLY A 366 9.85 27.61 -13.16
C GLY A 366 10.11 28.92 -12.43
N LEU A 367 9.32 29.22 -11.39
CA LEU A 367 9.50 30.40 -10.54
C LEU A 367 10.88 30.41 -9.88
N TYR A 368 11.35 29.26 -9.39
CA TYR A 368 12.68 29.13 -8.79
C TYR A 368 13.78 29.50 -9.80
N VAL A 369 13.73 28.95 -11.01
CA VAL A 369 14.71 29.20 -12.07
C VAL A 369 14.67 30.65 -12.53
N GLU A 370 13.48 31.22 -12.72
CA GLU A 370 13.28 32.59 -13.16
C GLU A 370 13.89 33.58 -12.16
N VAL A 371 13.54 33.46 -10.88
CA VAL A 371 14.04 34.32 -9.80
C VAL A 371 15.56 34.17 -9.66
N TRP A 372 16.08 32.93 -9.74
CA TRP A 372 17.52 32.69 -9.69
C TRP A 372 18.25 33.33 -10.87
N ALA A 373 17.74 33.19 -12.10
CA ALA A 373 18.34 33.74 -13.32
C ALA A 373 18.27 35.27 -13.37
N TRP A 374 17.15 35.87 -12.93
CA TRP A 374 16.99 37.32 -12.86
C TRP A 374 18.01 37.94 -11.90
N ARG A 375 18.17 37.37 -10.70
CA ARG A 375 19.13 37.89 -9.71
C ARG A 375 20.59 37.62 -10.10
N GLY A 376 20.86 36.54 -10.83
CA GLY A 376 22.17 36.26 -11.43
C GLY A 376 22.58 37.35 -12.43
N ARG A 377 21.67 37.73 -13.35
CA ARG A 377 21.89 38.83 -14.31
C ARG A 377 22.10 40.18 -13.65
N GLY A 378 21.37 40.48 -12.57
CA GLY A 378 21.52 41.73 -11.82
C GLY A 378 22.86 41.91 -11.09
N ARG A 379 23.51 40.80 -10.68
CA ARG A 379 24.86 40.84 -10.09
C ARG A 379 25.94 41.04 -11.16
N GLY A 380 25.83 40.34 -12.31
CA GLY A 380 26.76 40.50 -13.44
C GLY A 380 26.82 41.94 -13.96
N ARG A 381 25.66 42.59 -14.15
CA ARG A 381 25.60 44.01 -14.58
C ARG A 381 26.25 44.98 -13.59
N LYS A 382 26.17 44.71 -12.27
CA LYS A 382 26.81 45.56 -11.24
C LYS A 382 28.33 45.39 -11.18
N GLU A 383 28.84 44.20 -11.45
CA GLU A 383 30.29 43.95 -11.51
C GLU A 383 30.90 44.53 -12.79
N GLU A 384 30.22 44.42 -13.93
CA GLU A 384 30.61 45.04 -15.20
C GLU A 384 30.65 46.57 -15.09
N GLY A 385 29.62 47.19 -14.50
CA GLY A 385 29.59 48.63 -14.25
C GLY A 385 30.67 49.14 -13.28
N LYS A 386 31.06 48.33 -12.26
CA LYS A 386 32.19 48.66 -11.38
C LYS A 386 33.54 48.52 -12.08
N GLY A 387 33.71 47.52 -12.95
CA GLY A 387 34.91 47.33 -13.76
C GLY A 387 35.15 48.50 -14.73
N VAL A 388 34.08 48.99 -15.38
CA VAL A 388 34.14 50.15 -16.27
C VAL A 388 34.48 51.43 -15.50
N ARG A 389 33.87 51.67 -14.35
CA ARG A 389 34.12 52.87 -13.53
C ARG A 389 35.55 52.93 -12.97
N LYS A 390 36.09 51.80 -12.52
CA LYS A 390 37.49 51.69 -12.03
C LYS A 390 38.52 51.87 -13.15
N LYS A 391 38.18 51.50 -14.39
CA LYS A 391 39.02 51.71 -15.58
C LYS A 391 39.00 53.18 -16.07
N GLY A 392 37.94 53.93 -15.73
CA GLY A 392 37.83 55.37 -15.99
C GLY A 392 38.66 56.21 -15.02
N GLU A 393 38.65 55.90 -13.73
CA GLU A 393 39.45 56.62 -12.71
C GLU A 393 40.97 56.40 -12.89
N GLY A 394 41.41 55.19 -13.25
CA GLY A 394 42.84 54.92 -13.49
C GLY A 394 43.44 55.55 -14.76
N LYS A 395 42.63 56.22 -15.60
CA LYS A 395 43.09 56.89 -16.82
C LYS A 395 43.18 58.42 -16.66
N SER A 396 42.67 58.98 -15.55
CA SER A 396 42.72 60.42 -15.25
C SER A 396 44.05 60.84 -14.60
N ASP A 397 44.74 59.95 -13.89
CA ASP A 397 45.95 60.29 -13.12
C ASP A 397 47.27 60.18 -13.92
N ARG A 398 47.20 60.19 -15.26
CA ARG A 398 48.39 60.06 -16.14
C ARG A 398 48.53 61.14 -17.21
N ALA A 399 47.79 62.24 -17.09
CA ALA A 399 47.94 63.40 -17.95
C ALA A 399 47.77 64.69 -17.13
N SER A 400 48.86 65.12 -16.50
CA SER A 400 49.36 66.51 -16.44
C SER A 400 50.39 66.66 -15.33
#